data_AF-A0A1H9RAZ8-F1
#
_entry.id   AF-A0A1H9RAZ8-F1
#
_cell.length_a   1.000
_cell.length_b   1.000
_cell.length_c   1.000
_cell.angle_alpha   90.00
_cell.angle_beta   90.00
_cell.angle_gamma   90.00
#
_symmetry.space_group_name_H-M   'P 1'
#
loop_
_entity.id
_entity.type
_entity.pdbx_description
1 polymer ?
#
loop_
_entity_poly.entity_id
_entity_poly.type
_entity_poly.pdbx_seq_one_letter_code
_entity_poly.pdbx_strand_id
1 'polypeptide(L)'
;MKMFTKNKFFTGVVLLSTLSFNQIANAQEVITIKQAVENTLKNNLNIKQAAFSAAVSDETLRQSKNALLPTLSGSIGQSMQWGRSQQVSGLFENTQNYNLNPSLSTNITLFGGGAKLNQIRQNKILLAADQTNVEKVKNDLILQVVTAYLQVLNNQDQVKATQQQLDVANKTLKREQALLDVGNKTLADISQAKSQAATAELNLTDAQNQLSVSYLTLGQLMEIQPPMTFAVKAPDVTELNDVQTKYVPNEIYQQALNSFPDIKLAGLNSKAAEKAISVAKGSYYPQISLGGGLGSAYYYQFNSNPLFPNKSFQDQLSENFGQFISMNISIPIFNGFNARSNVRKAKIVYQQRITDEQLAKNNLIKVINQAVADLNAAQSRYRSTQNAFQAQKDAFYVIEQRYGVGLVNSLDFSTAQTNRNKAEIDFILAKYDLIFRAKVIDYYLGKEIIF
;
A
#
# COMPACT_ATOMS: atom_id res chain seq x y z
N MET A 1 3.75 42.62 -23.81
CA MET A 1 3.44 43.84 -24.59
C MET A 1 1.96 44.15 -24.39
N LYS A 2 1.66 45.41 -24.06
CA LYS A 2 0.38 46.01 -23.64
C LYS A 2 -0.14 45.69 -22.23
N MET A 3 -0.63 46.64 -21.44
CA MET A 3 -0.23 48.02 -21.13
C MET A 3 -1.08 48.45 -19.92
N PHE A 4 -0.48 49.23 -19.03
CA PHE A 4 -1.08 49.92 -17.89
C PHE A 4 -2.18 50.94 -18.26
N THR A 5 -3.05 51.26 -17.31
CA THR A 5 -3.54 52.62 -16.96
C THR A 5 -4.28 52.55 -15.61
N LYS A 6 -3.73 52.99 -14.47
CA LYS A 6 -3.49 54.35 -13.90
C LYS A 6 -4.72 55.05 -13.29
N ASN A 7 -4.62 55.32 -11.97
CA ASN A 7 -4.91 56.56 -11.20
C ASN A 7 -5.69 56.29 -9.91
N LYS A 8 -5.56 57.02 -8.80
CA LYS A 8 -4.49 57.80 -8.12
C LYS A 8 -5.13 58.24 -6.79
N PHE A 9 -4.40 58.12 -5.68
CA PHE A 9 -4.42 58.94 -4.44
C PHE A 9 -5.75 59.33 -3.76
N PHE A 10 -5.89 58.96 -2.48
CA PHE A 10 -6.25 59.93 -1.42
C PHE A 10 -5.70 59.51 -0.05
N THR A 11 -5.27 60.55 0.67
CA THR A 11 -4.61 60.66 1.97
C THR A 11 -5.37 60.10 3.17
N GLY A 12 -4.65 59.37 4.02
CA GLY A 12 -4.44 59.68 5.45
C GLY A 12 -5.61 59.57 6.42
N VAL A 13 -5.59 58.53 7.27
CA VAL A 13 -5.95 58.62 8.70
C VAL A 13 -5.11 57.59 9.46
N VAL A 14 -4.37 58.08 10.46
CA VAL A 14 -3.72 57.31 11.52
C VAL A 14 -4.81 56.70 12.40
N LEU A 15 -4.90 55.37 12.44
CA LEU A 15 -5.62 54.66 13.49
C LEU A 15 -4.72 53.56 14.03
N LEU A 16 -4.26 53.77 15.27
CA LEU A 16 -3.68 52.74 16.13
C LEU A 16 -4.68 51.59 16.24
N SER A 17 -4.50 50.54 15.45
CA SER A 17 -5.12 49.24 15.69
C SER A 17 -4.09 48.35 16.38
N THR A 18 -4.32 48.13 17.67
CA THR A 18 -3.68 47.13 18.51
C THR A 18 -3.44 45.83 17.72
N LEU A 19 -2.17 45.53 17.44
CA LEU A 19 -1.71 44.21 17.02
C LEU A 19 -1.90 43.26 18.21
N SER A 20 -3.11 42.74 18.36
CA SER A 20 -3.38 41.55 19.14
C SER A 20 -2.58 40.42 18.49
N PHE A 21 -1.45 40.09 19.09
CA PHE A 21 -0.76 38.81 18.90
C PHE A 21 -1.77 37.71 19.21
N ASN A 22 -2.51 37.25 18.21
CA ASN A 22 -3.14 35.93 18.27
C ASN A 22 -1.99 34.94 18.20
N GLN A 23 -1.41 34.60 19.35
CA GLN A 23 -0.74 33.34 19.50
C GLN A 23 -1.81 32.29 19.19
N ILE A 24 -1.73 31.71 18.00
CA ILE A 24 -2.36 30.42 17.74
C ILE A 24 -1.62 29.47 18.67
N ALA A 25 -2.14 29.32 19.88
CA ALA A 25 -1.87 28.17 20.70
C ALA A 25 -2.33 26.99 19.85
N ASN A 26 -1.40 26.36 19.13
CA ASN A 26 -1.62 25.04 18.58
C ASN A 26 -1.80 24.14 19.80
N ALA A 27 -3.04 24.04 20.27
CA ALA A 27 -3.44 23.01 21.20
C ALA A 27 -3.02 21.70 20.53
N GLN A 28 -2.09 20.99 21.17
CA GLN A 28 -1.56 19.73 20.66
C GLN A 28 -2.74 18.81 20.34
N GLU A 29 -2.95 18.52 19.06
CA GLU A 29 -4.13 17.80 18.63
C GLU A 29 -4.07 16.40 19.22
N VAL A 30 -5.09 16.05 20.02
CA VAL A 30 -5.18 14.74 20.66
C VAL A 30 -5.85 13.79 19.69
N ILE A 31 -5.06 12.90 19.07
CA ILE A 31 -5.55 11.94 18.08
C ILE A 31 -5.99 10.67 18.82
N THR A 32 -7.25 10.31 18.63
CA THR A 32 -7.79 9.00 19.00
C THR A 32 -7.46 7.96 17.93
N ILE A 33 -7.46 6.68 18.29
CA ILE A 33 -7.20 5.59 17.33
C ILE A 33 -8.17 5.58 16.14
N LYS A 34 -9.43 5.95 16.36
CA LYS A 34 -10.42 6.12 15.28
C LYS A 34 -10.01 7.21 14.31
N GLN A 35 -9.60 8.37 14.82
CA GLN A 35 -9.11 9.47 13.99
C GLN A 35 -7.80 9.10 13.27
N ALA A 36 -6.91 8.34 13.91
CA ALA A 36 -5.69 7.85 13.27
C ALA A 36 -6.03 6.94 12.08
N VAL A 37 -6.97 6.01 12.26
CA VAL A 37 -7.46 5.14 11.18
C VAL A 37 -8.12 5.95 10.06
N GLU A 38 -9.02 6.87 10.38
CA GLU A 38 -9.69 7.73 9.38
C GLU A 38 -8.68 8.57 8.58
N ASN A 39 -7.70 9.18 9.27
CA ASN A 39 -6.64 9.96 8.62
C ASN A 39 -5.78 9.09 7.70
N THR A 40 -5.38 7.89 8.14
CA THR A 40 -4.67 6.93 7.30
C THR A 40 -5.52 6.53 6.09
N LEU A 41 -6.77 6.13 6.28
CA LEU A 41 -7.64 5.69 5.17
C LEU A 41 -7.87 6.80 4.12
N LYS A 42 -7.87 8.06 4.55
CA LYS A 42 -8.04 9.22 3.67
C LYS A 42 -6.76 9.60 2.93
N ASN A 43 -5.62 9.57 3.61
CA ASN A 43 -4.40 10.20 3.10
C ASN A 43 -3.36 9.23 2.54
N ASN A 44 -3.33 7.98 3.04
CA ASN A 44 -2.24 7.03 2.83
C ASN A 44 -1.95 6.74 1.35
N LEU A 45 -0.68 6.80 0.99
CA LEU A 45 -0.24 6.67 -0.40
C LEU A 45 -0.40 5.25 -0.95
N ASN A 46 -0.35 4.22 -0.10
CA ASN A 46 -0.55 2.83 -0.55
C ASN A 46 -2.00 2.57 -0.99
N ILE A 47 -2.98 3.19 -0.31
CA ILE A 47 -4.40 3.12 -0.72
C ILE A 47 -4.59 3.82 -2.07
N LYS A 48 -3.98 5.00 -2.24
CA LYS A 48 -4.00 5.73 -3.53
C LYS A 48 -3.35 4.92 -4.65
N GLN A 49 -2.22 4.26 -4.38
CA GLN A 49 -1.55 3.39 -5.34
C GLN A 49 -2.45 2.22 -5.76
N ALA A 50 -3.07 1.54 -4.79
CA ALA A 50 -4.02 0.47 -5.08
C ALA A 50 -5.24 0.96 -5.88
N ALA A 51 -5.75 2.16 -5.57
CA ALA A 51 -6.84 2.79 -6.29
C ALA A 51 -6.45 3.14 -7.74
N PHE A 52 -5.22 3.62 -7.97
CA PHE A 52 -4.72 3.84 -9.33
C PHE A 52 -4.60 2.54 -10.13
N SER A 53 -4.15 1.44 -9.52
CA SER A 53 -4.15 0.12 -10.16
C SER A 53 -5.56 -0.31 -10.57
N ALA A 54 -6.56 -0.12 -9.70
CA ALA A 54 -7.95 -0.39 -10.04
C ALA A 54 -8.47 0.51 -11.17
N ALA A 55 -8.08 1.79 -11.21
CA ALA A 55 -8.43 2.70 -12.29
C ALA A 55 -7.79 2.30 -13.64
N VAL A 56 -6.54 1.82 -13.64
CA VAL A 56 -5.89 1.25 -14.83
C VAL A 56 -6.65 0.03 -15.34
N SER A 57 -7.14 -0.83 -14.44
CA SER A 57 -7.96 -1.98 -14.82
C SER A 57 -9.35 -1.60 -15.33
N ASP A 58 -9.94 -0.50 -14.84
CA ASP A 58 -11.19 0.04 -15.42
C ASP A 58 -10.93 0.53 -16.86
N GLU A 59 -9.84 1.25 -17.09
CA GLU A 59 -9.47 1.69 -18.43
C GLU A 59 -9.15 0.50 -19.35
N THR A 60 -8.49 -0.55 -18.83
CA THR A 60 -8.24 -1.80 -19.58
C THR A 60 -9.55 -2.51 -19.94
N LEU A 61 -10.57 -2.46 -19.07
CA LEU A 61 -11.91 -2.95 -19.39
C LEU A 61 -12.57 -2.09 -20.48
N ARG A 62 -12.49 -0.77 -20.39
CA ARG A 62 -13.00 0.16 -21.43
C ARG A 62 -12.30 -0.07 -22.77
N GLN A 63 -10.98 -0.16 -22.78
CA GLN A 63 -10.17 -0.48 -23.95
C GLN A 63 -10.61 -1.81 -24.59
N SER A 64 -10.87 -2.84 -23.79
CA SER A 64 -11.35 -4.13 -24.32
C SER A 64 -12.75 -4.07 -24.95
N LYS A 65 -13.62 -3.18 -24.46
CA LYS A 65 -14.92 -2.89 -25.08
C LYS A 65 -14.73 -2.10 -26.39
N ASN A 66 -13.88 -1.08 -26.36
CA ASN A 66 -13.55 -0.26 -27.53
C ASN A 66 -12.83 -1.05 -28.62
N ALA A 67 -12.16 -2.15 -28.29
CA ALA A 67 -11.58 -3.07 -29.27
C ALA A 67 -12.62 -3.77 -30.17
N LEU A 68 -13.93 -3.62 -29.90
CA LEU A 68 -15.02 -4.02 -30.78
C LEU A 68 -15.38 -2.95 -31.82
N LEU A 69 -14.90 -1.73 -31.67
CA LEU A 69 -15.12 -0.63 -32.61
C LEU A 69 -14.14 -0.73 -33.80
N PRO A 70 -14.49 -0.13 -34.96
CA PRO A 70 -13.55 0.00 -36.06
C PRO A 70 -12.38 0.92 -35.67
N THR A 71 -11.18 0.57 -36.13
CA THR A 71 -10.02 1.47 -36.08
C THR A 71 -9.99 2.33 -37.33
N LEU A 72 -9.62 3.61 -37.24
CA LEU A 72 -9.36 4.48 -38.39
C LEU A 72 -7.90 4.91 -38.37
N SER A 73 -7.17 4.65 -39.45
CA SER A 73 -5.74 4.99 -39.57
C SER A 73 -5.46 5.69 -40.89
N GLY A 74 -4.85 6.87 -40.82
CA GLY A 74 -4.29 7.57 -41.96
C GLY A 74 -2.79 7.26 -42.07
N SER A 75 -2.30 7.06 -43.29
CA SER A 75 -0.87 6.91 -43.56
C SER A 75 -0.49 7.65 -44.82
N ILE A 76 0.71 8.21 -44.85
CA ILE A 76 1.29 8.85 -46.03
C ILE A 76 2.64 8.19 -46.26
N GLY A 77 2.72 7.34 -47.28
CA GLY A 77 3.96 6.67 -47.67
C GLY A 77 4.66 7.47 -48.77
N GLN A 78 5.85 8.00 -48.48
CA GLN A 78 6.73 8.55 -49.50
C GLN A 78 7.85 7.56 -49.80
N SER A 79 8.14 7.31 -51.07
CA SER A 79 9.25 6.46 -51.47
C SER A 79 9.93 7.01 -52.71
N MET A 80 11.24 6.83 -52.76
CA MET A 80 12.05 7.19 -53.92
C MET A 80 12.78 5.93 -54.36
N GLN A 81 12.65 5.60 -55.64
CA GLN A 81 13.17 4.38 -56.23
C GLN A 81 14.05 4.79 -57.41
N TRP A 82 15.25 4.23 -57.48
CA TRP A 82 16.19 4.45 -58.57
C TRP A 82 16.74 3.11 -59.04
N GLY A 83 16.88 2.95 -60.35
CA GLY A 83 17.39 1.73 -60.97
C GLY A 83 16.58 1.32 -62.18
N ARG A 84 16.87 0.13 -62.71
CA ARG A 84 16.15 -0.42 -63.86
C ARG A 84 14.77 -0.88 -63.45
N SER A 85 13.72 -0.28 -64.01
CA SER A 85 12.34 -0.72 -63.86
C SER A 85 11.71 -0.98 -65.22
N GLN A 86 10.72 -1.88 -65.25
CA GLN A 86 9.97 -2.16 -66.45
C GLN A 86 8.92 -1.06 -66.66
N GLN A 87 9.00 -0.37 -67.79
CA GLN A 87 8.07 0.69 -68.14
C GLN A 87 6.78 0.14 -68.73
N VAL A 88 5.75 0.98 -68.87
CA VAL A 88 4.48 0.64 -69.54
C VAL A 88 4.70 0.16 -70.98
N SER A 89 5.79 0.59 -71.62
CA SER A 89 6.26 0.13 -72.93
C SER A 89 6.81 -1.31 -72.94
N GLY A 90 6.96 -1.95 -71.78
CA GLY A 90 7.52 -3.30 -71.62
C GLY A 90 9.06 -3.35 -71.60
N LEU A 91 9.73 -2.23 -71.90
CA LEU A 91 11.21 -2.13 -71.91
C LEU A 91 11.76 -1.83 -70.51
N PHE A 92 12.98 -2.31 -70.25
CA PHE A 92 13.71 -2.05 -69.00
C PHE A 92 14.61 -0.84 -69.14
N GLU A 93 14.17 0.26 -68.55
CA GLU A 93 14.88 1.54 -68.57
C GLU A 93 15.35 1.93 -67.18
N ASN A 94 16.43 2.69 -67.11
CA ASN A 94 16.90 3.24 -65.85
C ASN A 94 16.03 4.43 -65.46
N THR A 95 15.30 4.29 -64.36
CA THR A 95 14.28 5.23 -63.94
C THR A 95 14.56 5.73 -62.54
N GLN A 96 14.17 6.96 -62.28
CA GLN A 96 14.18 7.55 -60.95
C GLN A 96 12.77 8.06 -60.67
N ASN A 97 12.11 7.45 -59.69
CA ASN A 97 10.70 7.60 -59.42
C ASN A 97 10.50 8.07 -57.99
N TYR A 98 9.66 9.07 -57.80
CA TYR A 98 9.15 9.50 -56.51
C TYR A 98 7.67 9.13 -56.42
N ASN A 99 7.29 8.47 -55.34
CA ASN A 99 5.92 8.09 -55.06
C ASN A 99 5.48 8.73 -53.75
N LEU A 100 4.26 9.26 -53.73
CA LEU A 100 3.56 9.68 -52.52
C LEU A 100 2.19 9.00 -52.48
N ASN A 101 1.92 8.22 -51.45
CA ASN A 101 0.72 7.40 -51.31
C ASN A 101 -0.02 7.74 -50.01
N PRO A 102 -0.85 8.81 -50.00
CA PRO A 102 -1.78 9.04 -48.91
C PRO A 102 -2.90 7.98 -48.93
N SER A 103 -3.18 7.39 -47.77
CA SER A 103 -4.29 6.46 -47.60
C SER A 103 -4.94 6.63 -46.23
N LEU A 104 -6.23 6.34 -46.17
CA LEU A 104 -7.04 6.25 -44.97
C LEU A 104 -7.71 4.88 -44.98
N SER A 105 -7.48 4.09 -43.95
CA SER A 105 -8.03 2.75 -43.83
C SER A 105 -8.80 2.59 -42.53
N THR A 106 -9.85 1.78 -42.59
CA THR A 106 -10.62 1.35 -41.45
C THR A 106 -10.67 -0.17 -41.39
N ASN A 107 -10.69 -0.73 -40.18
CA ASN A 107 -10.77 -2.17 -39.99
C ASN A 107 -11.53 -2.51 -38.70
N ILE A 108 -12.41 -3.50 -38.78
CA ILE A 108 -13.15 -4.05 -37.65
C ILE A 108 -13.14 -5.57 -37.68
N THR A 109 -12.89 -6.19 -36.53
CA THR A 109 -13.04 -7.64 -36.38
C THR A 109 -14.50 -7.96 -36.08
N LEU A 110 -15.19 -8.61 -37.01
CA LEU A 110 -16.57 -9.07 -36.82
C LEU A 110 -16.64 -10.34 -35.96
N PHE A 111 -15.68 -11.26 -36.17
CA PHE A 111 -15.58 -12.50 -35.41
C PHE A 111 -14.12 -12.89 -35.20
N GLY A 112 -13.79 -13.48 -34.05
CA GLY A 112 -12.44 -13.92 -33.72
C GLY A 112 -12.45 -15.01 -32.66
N GLY A 113 -13.29 -16.03 -32.87
CA GLY A 113 -13.40 -17.17 -31.94
C GLY A 113 -13.94 -16.85 -30.56
N GLY A 114 -14.65 -15.72 -30.41
CA GLY A 114 -15.12 -15.23 -29.11
C GLY A 114 -14.01 -14.71 -28.18
N ALA A 115 -12.77 -14.59 -28.64
CA ALA A 115 -11.63 -14.12 -27.82
C ALA A 115 -11.90 -12.74 -27.22
N LYS A 116 -12.33 -11.77 -28.03
CA LYS A 116 -12.61 -10.39 -27.59
C LYS A 116 -13.72 -10.32 -26.52
N LEU A 117 -14.80 -11.09 -26.68
CA LEU A 117 -15.89 -11.13 -25.70
C LEU A 117 -15.45 -11.76 -24.37
N ASN A 118 -14.66 -12.84 -24.44
CA ASN A 118 -14.10 -13.47 -23.25
C ASN A 118 -13.04 -12.59 -22.58
N GLN A 119 -12.30 -11.77 -23.34
CA GLN A 119 -11.36 -10.78 -22.81
C GLN A 119 -12.09 -9.70 -22.01
N ILE A 120 -13.22 -9.18 -22.51
CA ILE A 120 -14.05 -8.22 -21.76
C ILE A 120 -14.54 -8.83 -20.44
N ARG A 121 -15.01 -10.09 -20.49
CA ARG A 121 -15.45 -10.82 -19.28
C ARG A 121 -14.29 -11.04 -18.30
N GLN A 122 -13.10 -11.37 -18.80
CA GLN A 122 -11.89 -11.51 -17.99
C GLN A 122 -11.51 -10.18 -17.34
N ASN A 123 -11.40 -9.09 -18.12
CA ASN A 123 -11.02 -7.77 -17.63
C ASN A 123 -12.03 -7.24 -16.60
N LYS A 124 -13.31 -7.59 -16.72
CA LYS A 124 -14.33 -7.28 -15.69
C LYS A 124 -14.04 -7.98 -14.36
N ILE A 125 -13.61 -9.24 -14.40
CA ILE A 125 -13.24 -9.99 -13.18
C ILE A 125 -11.93 -9.44 -12.60
N LEU A 126 -10.96 -9.07 -13.43
CA LEU A 126 -9.71 -8.44 -13.00
C LEU A 126 -9.96 -7.07 -12.34
N LEU A 127 -10.83 -6.24 -12.89
CA LEU A 127 -11.26 -5.00 -12.23
C LEU A 127 -11.86 -5.25 -10.84
N ALA A 128 -12.73 -6.25 -10.72
CA ALA A 128 -13.28 -6.63 -9.41
C ALA A 128 -12.20 -7.16 -8.45
N ALA A 129 -11.16 -7.83 -8.97
CA ALA A 129 -10.01 -8.28 -8.21
C ALA A 129 -9.22 -7.06 -7.68
N ASP A 130 -8.89 -6.09 -8.53
CA ASP A 130 -8.16 -4.89 -8.10
C ASP A 130 -8.96 -4.02 -7.12
N GLN A 131 -10.27 -3.91 -7.31
CA GLN A 131 -11.15 -3.26 -6.32
C GLN A 131 -11.14 -3.99 -4.98
N THR A 132 -11.13 -5.32 -4.99
CA THR A 132 -11.01 -6.13 -3.76
C THR A 132 -9.62 -5.97 -3.13
N ASN A 133 -8.56 -5.80 -3.94
CA ASN A 133 -7.21 -5.50 -3.45
C ASN A 133 -7.12 -4.14 -2.77
N VAL A 134 -7.88 -3.13 -3.21
CA VAL A 134 -7.99 -1.85 -2.49
C VAL A 134 -8.54 -2.06 -1.08
N GLU A 135 -9.62 -2.84 -0.94
CA GLU A 135 -10.20 -3.16 0.38
C GLU A 135 -9.24 -3.97 1.25
N LYS A 136 -8.49 -4.90 0.66
CA LYS A 136 -7.41 -5.60 1.35
C LYS A 136 -6.36 -4.63 1.90
N VAL A 137 -5.83 -3.73 1.06
CA VAL A 137 -4.81 -2.76 1.48
C VAL A 137 -5.32 -1.84 2.59
N LYS A 138 -6.58 -1.42 2.53
CA LYS A 138 -7.21 -0.66 3.63
C LYS A 138 -7.19 -1.46 4.94
N ASN A 139 -7.62 -2.71 4.89
CA ASN A 139 -7.68 -3.59 6.05
C ASN A 139 -6.29 -3.85 6.66
N ASP A 140 -5.28 -4.11 5.82
CA ASP A 140 -3.90 -4.31 6.26
C ASP A 140 -3.35 -3.03 6.94
N LEU A 141 -3.65 -1.85 6.39
CA LEU A 141 -3.26 -0.56 6.97
C LEU A 141 -3.97 -0.26 8.29
N ILE A 142 -5.25 -0.60 8.42
CA ILE A 142 -5.97 -0.47 9.70
C ILE A 142 -5.21 -1.25 10.78
N LEU A 143 -4.84 -2.50 10.51
CA LEU A 143 -4.11 -3.32 11.46
C LEU A 143 -2.72 -2.75 11.80
N GLN A 144 -2.01 -2.21 10.80
CA GLN A 144 -0.72 -1.52 11.00
C GLN A 144 -0.87 -0.25 11.86
N VAL A 145 -1.91 0.56 11.64
CA VAL A 145 -2.19 1.76 12.45
C VAL A 145 -2.51 1.38 13.89
N VAL A 146 -3.35 0.36 14.10
CA VAL A 146 -3.66 -0.15 15.44
C VAL A 146 -2.39 -0.61 16.16
N THR A 147 -1.53 -1.36 15.48
CA THR A 147 -0.25 -1.83 16.02
C THR A 147 0.65 -0.66 16.41
N ALA A 148 0.84 0.29 15.49
CA ALA A 148 1.68 1.47 15.71
C ALA A 148 1.13 2.35 16.85
N TYR A 149 -0.18 2.52 16.93
CA TYR A 149 -0.86 3.29 17.97
C TYR A 149 -0.66 2.68 19.36
N LEU A 150 -0.89 1.37 19.50
CA LEU A 150 -0.64 0.67 20.76
C LEU A 150 0.85 0.67 21.14
N GLN A 151 1.75 0.66 20.16
CA GLN A 151 3.18 0.77 20.41
C GLN A 151 3.59 2.16 20.90
N VAL A 152 2.97 3.24 20.40
CA VAL A 152 3.15 4.59 20.96
C VAL A 152 2.73 4.60 22.44
N LEU A 153 1.54 4.10 22.76
CA LEU A 153 1.04 4.06 24.14
C LEU A 153 1.95 3.23 25.07
N ASN A 154 2.38 2.07 24.61
CA ASN A 154 3.34 1.22 25.32
C ASN A 154 4.65 1.97 25.60
N ASN A 155 5.22 2.64 24.60
CA ASN A 155 6.46 3.39 24.77
C ASN A 155 6.27 4.62 25.67
N GLN A 156 5.09 5.25 25.66
CA GLN A 156 4.76 6.35 26.59
C GLN A 156 4.76 5.86 28.04
N ASP A 157 4.09 4.73 28.31
CA ASP A 157 4.07 4.14 29.66
C ASP A 157 5.47 3.68 30.09
N GLN A 158 6.30 3.17 29.16
CA GLN A 158 7.70 2.84 29.44
C GLN A 158 8.54 4.08 29.77
N VAL A 159 8.42 5.19 29.03
CA VAL A 159 9.10 6.45 29.35
C VAL A 159 8.70 6.94 30.75
N LYS A 160 7.41 6.85 31.09
CA LYS A 160 6.92 7.21 32.42
C LYS A 160 7.54 6.31 33.50
N ALA A 161 7.60 4.99 33.26
CA ALA A 161 8.21 4.05 34.19
C ALA A 161 9.72 4.30 34.35
N THR A 162 10.48 4.46 33.25
CA THR A 162 11.93 4.69 33.30
C THR A 162 12.28 6.05 33.91
N GLN A 163 11.46 7.08 33.70
CA GLN A 163 11.61 8.37 34.38
C GLN A 163 11.47 8.21 35.90
N GLN A 164 10.44 7.50 36.36
CA GLN A 164 10.28 7.23 37.80
C GLN A 164 11.44 6.42 38.37
N GLN A 165 12.02 5.51 37.59
CA GLN A 165 13.19 4.73 37.99
C GLN A 165 14.44 5.60 38.13
N LEU A 166 14.67 6.52 37.18
CA LEU A 166 15.74 7.51 37.26
C LEU A 166 15.58 8.42 38.47
N ASP A 167 14.36 8.87 38.76
CA ASP A 167 14.07 9.69 39.93
C ASP A 167 14.42 8.96 41.25
N VAL A 168 14.09 7.66 41.36
CA VAL A 168 14.45 6.83 42.52
C VAL A 168 15.96 6.59 42.59
N ALA A 169 16.63 6.32 41.46
CA ALA A 169 18.08 6.14 41.41
C ALA A 169 18.83 7.42 41.84
N ASN A 170 18.37 8.58 41.38
CA ASN A 170 18.92 9.88 41.76
C ASN A 170 18.71 10.21 43.24
N LYS A 171 17.54 9.88 43.80
CA LYS A 171 17.29 10.01 45.25
C LYS A 171 18.21 9.10 46.06
N THR A 172 18.43 7.87 45.60
CA THR A 172 19.35 6.92 46.22
C THR A 172 20.78 7.44 46.19
N LEU A 173 21.26 7.90 45.04
CA LEU A 173 22.60 8.49 44.89
C LEU A 173 22.82 9.68 45.83
N LYS A 174 21.85 10.60 45.92
CA LYS A 174 21.91 11.74 46.85
C LYS A 174 21.99 11.30 48.31
N ARG A 175 21.24 10.27 48.69
CA ARG A 175 21.28 9.69 50.05
C ARG A 175 22.64 9.06 50.34
N GLU A 176 23.17 8.24 49.44
CA GLU A 176 24.48 7.60 49.64
C GLU A 176 25.61 8.64 49.74
N GLN A 177 25.53 9.72 48.95
CA GLN A 177 26.48 10.83 49.06
C GLN A 177 26.44 11.49 50.44
N ALA A 178 25.24 11.85 50.92
CA ALA A 178 25.09 12.44 52.25
C ALA A 178 25.58 11.51 53.36
N LEU A 179 25.38 10.19 53.23
CA LEU A 179 25.85 9.21 54.20
C LEU A 179 27.37 9.01 54.16
N LEU A 180 28.02 9.12 52.99
CA LEU A 180 29.49 9.13 52.90
C LEU A 180 30.08 10.38 53.55
N ASP A 181 29.46 11.55 53.33
CA ASP A 181 29.94 12.83 53.86
C ASP A 181 29.97 12.83 55.41
N VAL A 182 29.09 12.06 56.05
CA VAL A 182 29.08 11.82 57.51
C VAL A 182 29.81 10.53 57.93
N GLY A 183 30.48 9.83 57.00
CA GLY A 183 31.33 8.66 57.26
C GLY A 183 30.61 7.31 57.39
N ASN A 184 29.31 7.23 57.10
CA ASN A 184 28.48 6.03 57.30
C ASN A 184 28.39 5.08 56.08
N LYS A 185 29.02 5.42 54.95
CA LYS A 185 29.02 4.63 53.71
C LYS A 185 30.39 4.59 53.05
N THR A 186 30.58 3.64 52.13
CA THR A 186 31.86 3.46 51.42
C THR A 186 31.83 4.09 50.03
N LEU A 187 33.02 4.33 49.46
CA LEU A 187 33.15 4.73 48.05
C LEU A 187 32.58 3.68 47.07
N ALA A 188 32.58 2.40 47.46
CA ALA A 188 31.97 1.33 46.67
C ALA A 188 30.44 1.49 46.59
N ASP A 189 29.78 1.84 47.70
CA ASP A 189 28.33 2.10 47.75
C ASP A 189 27.95 3.26 46.83
N ILE A 190 28.73 4.35 46.86
CA ILE A 190 28.50 5.50 45.96
C ILE A 190 28.72 5.10 44.50
N SER A 191 29.79 4.37 44.21
CA SER A 191 30.11 3.96 42.84
C SER A 191 29.00 3.08 42.27
N GLN A 192 28.43 2.20 43.10
CA GLN A 192 27.27 1.38 42.74
C GLN A 192 26.03 2.23 42.47
N ALA A 193 25.71 3.20 43.34
CA ALA A 193 24.58 4.11 43.15
C ALA A 193 24.75 5.02 41.91
N LYS A 194 25.98 5.48 41.61
CA LYS A 194 26.30 6.21 40.38
C LYS A 194 26.09 5.34 39.15
N SER A 195 26.54 4.09 39.18
CA SER A 195 26.32 3.14 38.09
C SER A 195 24.82 2.94 37.82
N GLN A 196 24.01 2.77 38.86
CA GLN A 196 22.55 2.62 38.71
C GLN A 196 21.88 3.86 38.12
N ALA A 197 22.27 5.06 38.58
CA ALA A 197 21.74 6.31 38.05
C ALA A 197 22.08 6.46 36.55
N ALA A 198 23.33 6.17 36.17
CA ALA A 198 23.76 6.19 34.77
C ALA A 198 23.01 5.15 33.91
N THR A 199 22.79 3.93 34.42
CA THR A 199 21.98 2.91 33.72
C THR A 199 20.51 3.35 33.58
N ALA A 200 19.93 3.96 34.61
CA ALA A 200 18.55 4.46 34.54
C ALA A 200 18.40 5.63 33.55
N GLU A 201 19.40 6.50 33.46
CA GLU A 201 19.46 7.61 32.49
C GLU A 201 19.58 7.09 31.06
N LEU A 202 20.41 6.06 30.82
CA LEU A 202 20.48 5.37 29.54
C LEU A 202 19.14 4.75 29.16
N ASN A 203 18.49 4.01 30.07
CA ASN A 203 17.19 3.39 29.82
C ASN A 203 16.09 4.43 29.51
N LEU A 204 16.13 5.59 30.16
CA LEU A 204 15.22 6.69 29.85
C LEU A 204 15.48 7.25 28.45
N THR A 205 16.75 7.47 28.09
CA THR A 205 17.15 7.95 26.76
C THR A 205 16.69 6.99 25.67
N ASP A 206 16.90 5.69 25.86
CA ASP A 206 16.45 4.64 24.93
C ASP A 206 14.93 4.60 24.80
N ALA A 207 14.21 4.69 25.93
CA ALA A 207 12.74 4.74 25.93
C ALA A 207 12.20 5.99 25.20
N GLN A 208 12.83 7.16 25.40
CA GLN A 208 12.46 8.40 24.71
C GLN A 208 12.73 8.33 23.20
N ASN A 209 13.85 7.73 22.80
CA ASN A 209 14.15 7.48 21.39
C ASN A 209 13.13 6.51 20.77
N GLN A 210 12.82 5.41 21.45
CA GLN A 210 11.84 4.41 20.99
C GLN A 210 10.43 5.02 20.88
N LEU A 211 10.06 5.91 21.80
CA LEU A 211 8.83 6.69 21.72
C LEU A 211 8.82 7.59 20.49
N SER A 212 9.91 8.34 20.26
CA SER A 212 10.07 9.22 19.09
C SER A 212 9.95 8.43 17.78
N VAL A 213 10.60 7.28 17.67
CA VAL A 213 10.48 6.38 16.52
C VAL A 213 9.04 5.90 16.33
N SER A 214 8.34 5.51 17.40
CA SER A 214 6.94 5.06 17.27
C SER A 214 5.99 6.18 16.80
N TYR A 215 6.23 7.43 17.21
CA TYR A 215 5.50 8.59 16.68
C TYR A 215 5.78 8.80 15.20
N LEU A 216 7.04 8.68 14.77
CA LEU A 216 7.41 8.78 13.36
C LEU A 216 6.72 7.69 12.52
N THR A 217 6.67 6.44 13.00
CA THR A 217 5.96 5.35 12.33
C THR A 217 4.46 5.62 12.21
N LEU A 218 3.81 6.05 13.29
CA LEU A 218 2.38 6.37 13.26
C LEU A 218 2.08 7.57 12.35
N GLY A 219 2.90 8.62 12.43
CA GLY A 219 2.78 9.79 11.57
C GLY A 219 3.01 9.47 10.10
N GLN A 220 3.95 8.58 9.77
CA GLN A 220 4.15 8.08 8.41
C GLN A 220 2.90 7.37 7.87
N LEU A 221 2.26 6.49 8.67
CA LEU A 221 1.03 5.81 8.26
C LEU A 221 -0.12 6.80 8.01
N MET A 222 -0.17 7.90 8.76
CA MET A 222 -1.13 9.00 8.56
C MET A 222 -0.71 10.02 7.48
N GLU A 223 0.47 9.84 6.88
CA GLU A 223 1.11 10.77 5.93
C GLU A 223 1.30 12.19 6.48
N ILE A 224 1.61 12.30 7.78
CA ILE A 224 1.95 13.55 8.45
C ILE A 224 3.47 13.76 8.36
N GLN A 225 3.89 14.92 7.85
CA GLN A 225 5.32 15.25 7.76
C GLN A 225 5.86 15.80 9.10
N PRO A 226 7.15 15.57 9.43
CA PRO A 226 7.80 16.22 10.57
C PRO A 226 7.85 17.76 10.40
N PRO A 227 7.76 18.55 11.49
CA PRO A 227 7.64 18.14 12.89
C PRO A 227 6.19 17.77 13.27
N MET A 228 6.03 16.63 13.95
CA MET A 228 4.72 16.14 14.41
C MET A 228 4.41 16.72 15.80
N THR A 229 3.26 17.38 15.94
CA THR A 229 2.79 18.00 17.20
C THR A 229 1.43 17.44 17.62
N PHE A 230 1.26 16.12 17.61
CA PHE A 230 0.03 15.46 18.10
C PHE A 230 0.34 14.64 19.35
N ALA A 231 -0.67 14.50 20.22
CA ALA A 231 -0.61 13.60 21.37
C ALA A 231 -1.60 12.46 21.17
N VAL A 232 -1.24 11.28 21.66
CA VAL A 232 -2.11 10.10 21.57
C VAL A 232 -2.93 9.95 22.85
N LYS A 233 -4.25 9.69 22.71
CA LYS A 233 -5.12 9.40 23.86
C LYS A 233 -5.07 7.91 24.19
N ALA A 234 -4.75 7.56 25.44
CA ALA A 234 -4.89 6.18 25.91
C ALA A 234 -6.38 5.75 25.87
N PRO A 235 -6.71 4.59 25.27
CA PRO A 235 -8.07 4.05 25.32
C PRO A 235 -8.41 3.64 26.77
N ASP A 236 -9.69 3.72 27.12
CA ASP A 236 -10.15 3.32 28.46
C ASP A 236 -10.01 1.82 28.64
N VAL A 237 -9.04 1.42 29.47
CA VAL A 237 -8.61 0.02 29.68
C VAL A 237 -9.65 -0.80 30.47
N THR A 238 -10.72 -0.17 30.94
CA THR A 238 -11.78 -0.79 31.74
C THR A 238 -12.59 -1.85 30.97
N GLU A 239 -12.53 -1.87 29.65
CA GLU A 239 -13.25 -2.85 28.80
C GLU A 239 -12.54 -4.21 28.67
N LEU A 240 -11.31 -4.37 29.18
CA LEU A 240 -10.56 -5.65 29.07
C LEU A 240 -11.08 -6.78 29.97
N ASN A 241 -12.03 -6.49 30.86
CA ASN A 241 -12.58 -7.49 31.77
C ASN A 241 -13.47 -8.54 31.04
N ASP A 242 -13.90 -8.28 29.80
CA ASP A 242 -14.82 -9.13 29.03
C ASP A 242 -14.14 -10.04 27.98
N VAL A 243 -12.82 -10.18 27.96
CA VAL A 243 -12.12 -11.15 27.08
C VAL A 243 -12.25 -12.60 27.61
N GLN A 244 -13.45 -13.00 28.02
CA GLN A 244 -13.79 -14.37 28.44
C GLN A 244 -14.48 -15.20 27.34
N THR A 245 -14.75 -14.62 26.17
CA THR A 245 -15.34 -15.37 25.06
C THR A 245 -14.35 -16.41 24.56
N LYS A 246 -14.63 -17.70 24.80
CA LYS A 246 -13.88 -18.80 24.18
C LYS A 246 -14.11 -18.77 22.67
N TYR A 247 -13.14 -18.21 21.96
CA TYR A 247 -13.14 -18.21 20.50
C TYR A 247 -12.85 -19.60 19.95
N VAL A 248 -13.75 -20.13 19.10
CA VAL A 248 -13.56 -21.40 18.40
C VAL A 248 -12.97 -21.12 17.01
N PRO A 249 -11.73 -21.54 16.71
CA PRO A 249 -11.05 -21.20 15.45
C PRO A 249 -11.83 -21.56 14.19
N ASN A 250 -12.54 -22.68 14.19
CA ASN A 250 -13.30 -23.14 13.02
C ASN A 250 -14.50 -22.23 12.70
N GLU A 251 -15.19 -21.69 13.70
CA GLU A 251 -16.32 -20.78 13.49
C GLU A 251 -15.85 -19.45 12.89
N ILE A 252 -14.73 -18.92 13.41
CA ILE A 252 -14.08 -17.72 12.88
C ILE A 252 -13.65 -17.93 11.43
N TYR A 253 -13.07 -19.09 11.12
CA TYR A 253 -12.65 -19.43 9.76
C TYR A 253 -13.82 -19.44 8.77
N GLN A 254 -14.96 -20.05 9.13
CA GLN A 254 -16.13 -20.09 8.25
C GLN A 254 -16.73 -18.70 7.99
N GLN A 255 -16.72 -17.82 8.99
CA GLN A 255 -17.14 -16.43 8.82
C GLN A 255 -16.14 -15.65 7.94
N ALA A 256 -14.84 -15.81 8.20
CA ALA A 256 -13.77 -15.15 7.46
C ALA A 256 -13.72 -15.55 5.98
N LEU A 257 -14.06 -16.79 5.62
CA LEU A 257 -14.08 -17.24 4.22
C LEU A 257 -14.96 -16.37 3.30
N ASN A 258 -16.04 -15.81 3.83
CA ASN A 258 -17.00 -15.02 3.05
C ASN A 258 -16.73 -13.51 3.11
N SER A 259 -16.10 -13.02 4.17
CA SER A 259 -15.86 -11.59 4.40
C SER A 259 -14.44 -11.14 4.00
N PHE A 260 -13.44 -12.03 4.05
CA PHE A 260 -12.05 -11.62 4.00
C PHE A 260 -11.57 -11.31 2.56
N PRO A 261 -11.07 -10.09 2.28
CA PRO A 261 -10.67 -9.67 0.94
C PRO A 261 -9.62 -10.56 0.27
N ASP A 262 -8.69 -11.15 1.02
CA ASP A 262 -7.63 -12.03 0.45
C ASP A 262 -8.20 -13.25 -0.26
N ILE A 263 -9.18 -13.92 0.35
CA ILE A 263 -9.77 -15.14 -0.23
C ILE A 263 -10.61 -14.77 -1.45
N LYS A 264 -11.37 -13.67 -1.35
CA LYS A 264 -12.15 -13.14 -2.46
C LYS A 264 -11.25 -12.75 -3.63
N LEU A 265 -10.12 -12.09 -3.37
CA LEU A 265 -9.12 -11.70 -4.37
C LEU A 265 -8.54 -12.93 -5.08
N ALA A 266 -8.11 -13.95 -4.32
CA ALA A 266 -7.56 -15.17 -4.89
C ALA A 266 -8.60 -15.91 -5.77
N GLY A 267 -9.86 -15.99 -5.30
CA GLY A 267 -10.96 -16.56 -6.08
C GLY A 267 -11.29 -15.80 -7.36
N LEU A 268 -11.24 -14.46 -7.33
CA LEU A 268 -11.42 -13.63 -8.53
C LEU A 268 -10.27 -13.86 -9.54
N ASN A 269 -9.03 -13.97 -9.08
CA ASN A 269 -7.88 -14.28 -9.93
C ASN A 269 -7.99 -15.68 -10.57
N SER A 270 -8.49 -16.68 -9.83
CA SER A 270 -8.80 -18.01 -10.37
C SER A 270 -9.87 -17.94 -11.48
N LYS A 271 -10.98 -17.24 -11.24
CA LYS A 271 -12.04 -17.01 -12.25
C LYS A 271 -11.54 -16.24 -13.46
N ALA A 272 -10.66 -15.26 -13.28
CA ALA A 272 -10.05 -14.52 -14.39
C ALA A 272 -9.13 -15.43 -15.23
N ALA A 273 -8.37 -16.33 -14.60
CA ALA A 273 -7.55 -17.32 -15.28
C ALA A 273 -8.40 -18.36 -16.03
N GLU A 274 -9.56 -18.73 -15.51
CA GLU A 274 -10.53 -19.58 -16.20
C GLU A 274 -11.00 -18.92 -17.52
N LYS A 275 -11.33 -17.61 -17.48
CA LYS A 275 -11.69 -16.86 -18.69
C LYS A 275 -10.50 -16.71 -19.65
N ALA A 276 -9.27 -16.67 -19.16
CA ALA A 276 -8.05 -16.68 -19.99
C ALA A 276 -7.98 -17.91 -20.90
N ILE A 277 -8.43 -19.09 -20.42
CA ILE A 277 -8.51 -20.31 -21.23
C ILE A 277 -9.47 -20.09 -22.41
N SER A 278 -10.60 -19.43 -22.16
CA SER A 278 -11.60 -19.13 -23.19
C SER A 278 -11.11 -18.10 -24.20
N VAL A 279 -10.29 -17.14 -23.76
CA VAL A 279 -9.58 -16.21 -24.67
C VAL A 279 -8.60 -16.98 -25.55
N ALA A 280 -7.74 -17.82 -24.96
CA ALA A 280 -6.73 -18.60 -25.69
C ALA A 280 -7.36 -19.60 -26.68
N LYS A 281 -8.52 -20.17 -26.37
CA LYS A 281 -9.28 -21.03 -27.28
C LYS A 281 -9.75 -20.29 -28.54
N GLY A 282 -9.88 -18.96 -28.50
CA GLY A 282 -10.27 -18.17 -29.66
C GLY A 282 -9.31 -18.33 -30.84
N SER A 283 -8.03 -18.60 -30.59
CA SER A 283 -7.01 -18.85 -31.63
C SER A 283 -7.20 -20.15 -32.42
N TYR A 284 -8.14 -21.03 -32.03
CA TYR A 284 -8.52 -22.20 -32.83
C TYR A 284 -9.58 -21.92 -33.89
N TYR A 285 -10.25 -20.78 -33.78
CA TYR A 285 -11.38 -20.44 -34.65
C TYR A 285 -10.95 -19.46 -35.73
N PRO A 286 -11.68 -19.41 -36.85
CA PRO A 286 -11.41 -18.42 -37.88
C PRO A 286 -11.67 -17.00 -37.35
N GLN A 287 -10.93 -16.05 -37.91
CA GLN A 287 -11.15 -14.62 -37.71
C GLN A 287 -11.79 -14.02 -38.96
N ILE A 288 -12.86 -13.27 -38.77
CA ILE A 288 -13.56 -12.53 -39.82
C ILE A 288 -13.38 -11.05 -39.53
N SER A 289 -12.80 -10.31 -40.48
CA SER A 289 -12.66 -8.85 -40.42
C SER A 289 -13.26 -8.18 -41.64
N LEU A 290 -13.83 -7.00 -41.41
CA LEU A 290 -14.30 -6.10 -42.45
C LEU A 290 -13.38 -4.89 -42.46
N GLY A 291 -12.75 -4.65 -43.61
CA GLY A 291 -11.90 -3.52 -43.87
C GLY A 291 -12.50 -2.61 -44.93
N GLY A 292 -12.12 -1.35 -44.90
CA GLY A 292 -12.39 -0.41 -45.96
C GLY A 292 -11.22 0.56 -46.07
N GLY A 293 -11.03 1.13 -47.24
CA GLY A 293 -9.98 2.12 -47.42
C GLY A 293 -10.26 3.03 -48.57
N LEU A 294 -9.67 4.22 -48.47
CA LEU A 294 -9.60 5.19 -49.53
C LEU A 294 -8.18 5.72 -49.59
N GLY A 295 -7.69 5.99 -50.78
CA GLY A 295 -6.33 6.44 -50.96
C GLY A 295 -6.12 7.04 -52.33
N SER A 296 -5.00 7.70 -52.50
CA SER A 296 -4.56 8.19 -53.79
C SER A 296 -3.06 8.03 -53.90
N ALA A 297 -2.54 8.21 -55.11
CA ALA A 297 -1.13 8.10 -55.39
C ALA A 297 -0.69 9.27 -56.27
N TYR A 298 0.47 9.82 -55.95
CA TYR A 298 1.20 10.75 -56.81
C TYR A 298 2.50 10.09 -57.22
N TYR A 299 2.76 10.07 -58.52
CA TYR A 299 3.94 9.52 -59.13
C TYR A 299 4.67 10.60 -59.92
N TYR A 300 5.97 10.73 -59.66
CA TYR A 300 6.84 11.65 -60.39
C TYR A 300 8.08 10.91 -60.87
N GLN A 301 8.22 10.79 -62.19
CA GLN A 301 9.39 10.21 -62.82
C GLN A 301 10.34 11.34 -63.26
N PHE A 302 11.55 11.38 -62.70
CA PHE A 302 12.53 12.45 -62.99
C PHE A 302 13.06 12.41 -64.42
N ASN A 303 13.20 11.20 -65.00
CA ASN A 303 13.64 10.98 -66.38
C ASN A 303 12.43 10.55 -67.26
N SER A 304 11.30 11.27 -67.16
CA SER A 304 10.08 10.95 -67.92
C SER A 304 10.29 11.18 -69.41
N ASN A 305 9.75 10.30 -70.26
CA ASN A 305 9.73 10.50 -71.71
C ASN A 305 8.94 11.79 -72.06
N PRO A 306 9.46 12.70 -72.91
CA PRO A 306 8.75 13.93 -73.29
C PRO A 306 7.35 13.73 -73.90
N LEU A 307 7.09 12.55 -74.46
CA LEU A 307 5.77 12.18 -75.00
C LEU A 307 4.73 11.85 -73.89
N PHE A 308 5.18 11.64 -72.65
CA PHE A 308 4.33 11.33 -71.49
C PHE A 308 4.81 12.15 -70.26
N PRO A 309 4.54 13.47 -70.22
CA PRO A 309 4.96 14.32 -69.12
C PRO A 309 4.24 13.96 -67.81
N ASN A 310 4.92 14.20 -66.68
CA ASN A 310 4.30 14.05 -65.36
C ASN A 310 3.10 15.00 -65.23
N LYS A 311 1.93 14.44 -64.90
CA LYS A 311 0.73 15.23 -64.60
C LYS A 311 0.90 16.05 -63.31
N SER A 312 0.13 17.14 -63.19
CA SER A 312 0.08 17.97 -61.98
C SER A 312 -0.26 17.13 -60.73
N PHE A 313 0.25 17.57 -59.58
CA PHE A 313 0.00 16.93 -58.29
C PHE A 313 -1.50 16.80 -57.99
N GLN A 314 -2.28 17.88 -58.15
CA GLN A 314 -3.72 17.88 -57.92
C GLN A 314 -4.47 16.93 -58.87
N ASP A 315 -4.12 16.94 -60.16
CA ASP A 315 -4.78 16.10 -61.16
C ASP A 315 -4.55 14.63 -60.85
N GLN A 316 -3.30 14.24 -60.60
CA GLN A 316 -2.97 12.86 -60.20
C GLN A 316 -3.68 12.46 -58.91
N LEU A 317 -3.72 13.34 -57.90
CA LEU A 317 -4.36 12.99 -56.64
C LEU A 317 -5.88 12.77 -56.80
N SER A 318 -6.52 13.51 -57.69
CA SER A 318 -7.95 13.37 -58.00
C SER A 318 -8.25 12.16 -58.89
N GLU A 319 -7.43 11.93 -59.92
CA GLU A 319 -7.61 10.86 -60.90
C GLU A 319 -7.24 9.49 -60.31
N ASN A 320 -6.22 9.43 -59.45
CA ASN A 320 -5.77 8.18 -58.80
C ASN A 320 -6.53 7.87 -57.50
N PHE A 321 -7.57 8.63 -57.17
CA PHE A 321 -8.37 8.39 -55.99
C PHE A 321 -9.14 7.07 -56.10
N GLY A 322 -8.86 6.14 -55.18
CA GLY A 322 -9.48 4.83 -55.12
C GLY A 322 -10.17 4.58 -53.79
N GLN A 323 -11.22 3.74 -53.80
CA GLN A 323 -11.93 3.27 -52.62
C GLN A 323 -12.15 1.77 -52.71
N PHE A 324 -12.12 1.08 -51.57
CA PHE A 324 -12.44 -0.34 -51.50
C PHE A 324 -13.10 -0.71 -50.18
N ILE A 325 -13.87 -1.80 -50.21
CA ILE A 325 -14.35 -2.53 -49.04
C ILE A 325 -13.89 -3.98 -49.20
N SER A 326 -13.33 -4.56 -48.16
CA SER A 326 -12.82 -5.93 -48.17
C SER A 326 -13.33 -6.70 -46.95
N MET A 327 -13.75 -7.95 -47.17
CA MET A 327 -14.00 -8.90 -46.10
C MET A 327 -12.89 -9.95 -46.14
N ASN A 328 -12.22 -10.16 -45.02
CA ASN A 328 -11.16 -11.16 -44.89
C ASN A 328 -11.57 -12.22 -43.88
N ILE A 329 -11.43 -13.49 -44.28
CA ILE A 329 -11.57 -14.64 -43.39
C ILE A 329 -10.21 -15.32 -43.30
N SER A 330 -9.63 -15.32 -42.11
CA SER A 330 -8.36 -16.00 -41.81
C SER A 330 -8.64 -17.26 -41.01
N ILE A 331 -8.36 -18.43 -41.59
CA ILE A 331 -8.56 -19.74 -40.95
C ILE A 331 -7.18 -20.34 -40.64
N PRO A 332 -6.76 -20.40 -39.37
CA PRO A 332 -5.48 -21.00 -39.01
C PRO A 332 -5.57 -22.53 -39.14
N ILE A 333 -5.01 -23.09 -40.22
CA ILE A 333 -4.96 -24.55 -40.44
C ILE A 333 -3.82 -25.17 -39.63
N PHE A 334 -2.60 -24.62 -39.76
CA PHE A 334 -1.44 -25.05 -39.01
C PHE A 334 -0.57 -23.85 -38.63
N ASN A 335 -0.44 -23.58 -37.33
CA ASN A 335 0.34 -22.45 -36.78
C ASN A 335 1.51 -22.93 -35.92
N GLY A 336 2.13 -24.06 -36.27
CA GLY A 336 3.24 -24.63 -35.50
C GLY A 336 2.85 -25.02 -34.06
N PHE A 337 1.61 -25.48 -33.86
CA PHE A 337 1.01 -25.78 -32.55
C PHE A 337 0.92 -24.59 -31.58
N ASN A 338 1.08 -23.34 -32.03
CA ASN A 338 1.06 -22.16 -31.16
C ASN A 338 -0.27 -22.03 -30.38
N ALA A 339 -1.42 -22.17 -31.06
CA ALA A 339 -2.72 -22.11 -30.40
C ALA A 339 -2.88 -23.21 -29.33
N ARG A 340 -2.38 -24.42 -29.63
CA ARG A 340 -2.41 -25.55 -28.68
C ARG A 340 -1.56 -25.30 -27.46
N SER A 341 -0.36 -24.78 -27.65
CA SER A 341 0.55 -24.42 -26.57
C SER A 341 -0.01 -23.28 -25.71
N ASN A 342 -0.63 -22.25 -26.29
CA ASN A 342 -1.21 -21.15 -25.54
C ASN A 342 -2.40 -21.60 -24.66
N VAL A 343 -3.27 -22.46 -25.18
CA VAL A 343 -4.37 -23.03 -24.38
C VAL A 343 -3.85 -23.90 -23.25
N ARG A 344 -2.79 -24.69 -23.49
CA ARG A 344 -2.15 -25.49 -22.43
C ARG A 344 -1.52 -24.59 -21.36
N LYS A 345 -0.81 -23.52 -21.74
CA LYS A 345 -0.27 -22.53 -20.81
C LYS A 345 -1.38 -21.88 -19.97
N ALA A 346 -2.47 -21.45 -20.60
CA ALA A 346 -3.61 -20.87 -19.88
C ALA A 346 -4.24 -21.85 -18.88
N LYS A 347 -4.35 -23.14 -19.22
CA LYS A 347 -4.80 -24.19 -18.29
C LYS A 347 -3.86 -24.37 -17.11
N ILE A 348 -2.54 -24.36 -17.34
CA ILE A 348 -1.53 -24.47 -16.27
C ILE A 348 -1.64 -23.26 -15.33
N VAL A 349 -1.76 -22.04 -15.88
CA VAL A 349 -1.95 -20.82 -15.08
C VAL A 349 -3.24 -20.88 -14.27
N TYR A 350 -4.34 -21.40 -14.83
CA TYR A 350 -5.57 -21.62 -14.06
C TYR A 350 -5.38 -22.59 -12.88
N GLN A 351 -4.70 -23.72 -13.09
CA GLN A 351 -4.38 -24.66 -12.00
C GLN A 351 -3.45 -24.04 -10.95
N GLN A 352 -2.51 -23.19 -11.37
CA GLN A 352 -1.69 -22.39 -10.46
C GLN A 352 -2.57 -21.46 -9.61
N ARG A 353 -3.54 -20.75 -10.22
CA ARG A 353 -4.44 -19.85 -9.47
C ARG A 353 -5.40 -20.58 -8.52
N ILE A 354 -5.84 -21.79 -8.85
CA ILE A 354 -6.59 -22.64 -7.90
C ILE A 354 -5.70 -23.01 -6.72
N THR A 355 -4.45 -23.39 -6.98
CA THR A 355 -3.48 -23.70 -5.92
C THR A 355 -3.21 -22.48 -5.05
N ASP A 356 -3.03 -21.29 -5.64
CA ASP A 356 -2.86 -20.02 -4.92
C ASP A 356 -4.08 -19.73 -4.02
N GLU A 357 -5.30 -19.96 -4.51
CA GLU A 357 -6.52 -19.82 -3.72
C GLU A 357 -6.56 -20.79 -2.53
N GLN A 358 -6.17 -22.04 -2.72
CA GLN A 358 -6.08 -23.02 -1.63
C GLN A 358 -4.99 -22.65 -0.62
N LEU A 359 -3.84 -22.16 -1.08
CA LEU A 359 -2.77 -21.65 -0.20
C LEU A 359 -3.26 -20.46 0.62
N ALA A 360 -4.03 -19.55 0.04
CA ALA A 360 -4.63 -18.43 0.76
C ALA A 360 -5.59 -18.91 1.87
N LYS A 361 -6.44 -19.90 1.58
CA LYS A 361 -7.33 -20.54 2.58
C LYS A 361 -6.55 -21.23 3.69
N ASN A 362 -5.52 -21.99 3.33
CA ASN A 362 -4.63 -22.66 4.29
C ASN A 362 -3.87 -21.67 5.17
N ASN A 363 -3.44 -20.53 4.61
CA ASN A 363 -2.80 -19.48 5.38
C ASN A 363 -3.79 -18.81 6.33
N LEU A 364 -5.00 -18.52 5.88
CA LEU A 364 -6.05 -17.93 6.72
C LEU A 364 -6.37 -18.80 7.93
N ILE A 365 -6.60 -20.10 7.74
CA ILE A 365 -6.85 -21.01 8.87
C ILE A 365 -5.65 -21.07 9.83
N LYS A 366 -4.41 -21.10 9.32
CA LYS A 366 -3.20 -21.05 10.16
C LYS A 366 -3.16 -19.77 10.99
N VAL A 367 -3.37 -18.62 10.36
CA VAL A 367 -3.31 -17.30 11.00
C VAL A 367 -4.40 -17.15 12.06
N ILE A 368 -5.62 -17.64 11.80
CA ILE A 368 -6.72 -17.64 12.80
C ILE A 368 -6.38 -18.52 14.00
N ASN A 369 -5.86 -19.73 13.77
CA ASN A 369 -5.44 -20.61 14.87
C ASN A 369 -4.31 -19.98 15.70
N GLN A 370 -3.34 -19.36 15.04
CA GLN A 370 -2.26 -18.63 15.70
C GLN A 370 -2.82 -17.46 16.53
N ALA A 371 -3.75 -16.67 15.98
CA ALA A 371 -4.35 -15.53 16.69
C ALA A 371 -5.09 -15.96 17.96
N VAL A 372 -5.84 -17.07 17.91
CA VAL A 372 -6.51 -17.64 19.09
C VAL A 372 -5.51 -18.13 20.12
N ALA A 373 -4.45 -18.83 19.69
CA ALA A 373 -3.40 -19.30 20.59
C ALA A 373 -2.64 -18.12 21.24
N ASP A 374 -2.29 -17.10 20.45
CA ASP A 374 -1.61 -15.88 20.90
C ASP A 374 -2.46 -15.10 21.91
N LEU A 375 -3.78 -15.01 21.70
CA LEU A 375 -4.67 -14.36 22.67
C LEU A 375 -4.70 -15.09 24.02
N ASN A 376 -4.83 -16.42 23.99
CA ASN A 376 -4.82 -17.23 25.22
C ASN A 376 -3.48 -17.10 25.98
N ALA A 377 -2.37 -17.08 25.24
CA ALA A 377 -1.04 -16.87 25.80
C ALA A 377 -0.89 -15.45 26.38
N ALA A 378 -1.36 -14.42 25.67
CA ALA A 378 -1.33 -13.03 26.12
C ALA A 378 -2.15 -12.82 27.39
N GLN A 379 -3.33 -13.45 27.50
CA GLN A 379 -4.17 -13.39 28.70
C GLN A 379 -3.48 -14.02 29.91
N SER A 380 -2.81 -15.16 29.71
CA SER A 380 -2.03 -15.82 30.77
C SER A 380 -0.81 -14.99 31.17
N ARG A 381 -0.10 -14.41 30.18
CA ARG A 381 1.06 -13.53 30.40
C ARG A 381 0.67 -12.28 31.17
N TYR A 382 -0.45 -11.64 30.82
CA TYR A 382 -0.96 -10.47 31.54
C TYR A 382 -1.21 -10.80 33.02
N ARG A 383 -1.94 -11.88 33.32
CA ARG A 383 -2.20 -12.31 34.71
C ARG A 383 -0.92 -12.60 35.49
N SER A 384 0.02 -13.33 34.89
CA SER A 384 1.28 -13.69 35.54
C SER A 384 2.18 -12.47 35.80
N THR A 385 2.32 -11.57 34.82
CA THR A 385 3.12 -10.35 34.95
C THR A 385 2.49 -9.35 35.91
N GLN A 386 1.16 -9.24 35.95
CA GLN A 386 0.45 -8.44 36.94
C GLN A 386 0.75 -8.90 38.37
N ASN A 387 0.64 -10.21 38.62
CA ASN A 387 0.95 -10.79 39.93
C ASN A 387 2.43 -10.62 40.30
N ALA A 388 3.34 -10.85 39.34
CA ALA A 388 4.78 -10.66 39.56
C ALA A 388 5.13 -9.20 39.86
N PHE A 389 4.54 -8.24 39.13
CA PHE A 389 4.73 -6.83 39.39
C PHE A 389 4.21 -6.43 40.77
N GLN A 390 3.02 -6.88 41.16
CA GLN A 390 2.47 -6.58 42.48
C GLN A 390 3.35 -7.16 43.60
N ALA A 391 3.76 -8.43 43.50
CA ALA A 391 4.64 -9.06 44.49
C ALA A 391 5.99 -8.35 44.60
N GLN A 392 6.58 -7.98 43.46
CA GLN A 392 7.89 -7.32 43.44
C GLN A 392 7.81 -5.85 43.88
N LYS A 393 6.68 -5.19 43.66
CA LYS A 393 6.38 -3.86 44.21
C LYS A 393 6.30 -3.90 45.73
N ASP A 394 5.59 -4.88 46.30
CA ASP A 394 5.47 -5.05 47.75
C ASP A 394 6.81 -5.43 48.38
N ALA A 395 7.57 -6.33 47.74
CA ALA A 395 8.92 -6.69 48.18
C ALA A 395 9.88 -5.50 48.16
N PHE A 396 9.86 -4.69 47.08
CA PHE A 396 10.68 -3.49 46.97
C PHE A 396 10.32 -2.46 48.06
N TYR A 397 9.03 -2.27 48.34
CA TYR A 397 8.59 -1.37 49.42
C TYR A 397 9.17 -1.78 50.78
N VAL A 398 9.13 -3.07 51.14
CA VAL A 398 9.72 -3.56 52.40
C VAL A 398 11.24 -3.36 52.43
N ILE A 399 11.93 -3.68 51.33
CA ILE A 399 13.38 -3.48 51.23
C ILE A 399 13.75 -2.00 51.30
N GLU A 400 12.97 -1.11 50.69
CA GLU A 400 13.16 0.34 50.74
C GLU A 400 13.07 0.86 52.18
N GLN A 401 12.06 0.42 52.95
CA GLN A 401 11.93 0.80 54.36
C GLN A 401 13.10 0.29 55.21
N ARG A 402 13.47 -1.00 55.06
CA ARG A 402 14.59 -1.59 55.79
C ARG A 402 15.94 -0.95 55.43
N TYR A 403 16.12 -0.60 54.17
CA TYR A 403 17.31 0.12 53.72
C TYR A 403 17.38 1.52 54.32
N GLY A 404 16.24 2.22 54.42
CA GLY A 404 16.16 3.54 55.05
C GLY A 404 16.60 3.58 56.52
N VAL A 405 16.47 2.47 57.24
CA VAL A 405 16.92 2.31 58.64
C VAL A 405 18.24 1.54 58.78
N GLY A 406 18.94 1.24 57.67
CA GLY A 406 20.25 0.59 57.68
C GLY A 406 20.24 -0.93 57.91
N LEU A 407 19.09 -1.59 57.82
CA LEU A 407 18.93 -3.05 58.05
C LEU A 407 19.20 -3.91 56.79
N VAL A 408 19.51 -3.28 55.66
CA VAL A 408 19.77 -3.93 54.35
C VAL A 408 20.91 -3.19 53.66
N ASN A 409 21.76 -3.93 52.91
CA ASN A 409 22.90 -3.36 52.19
C ASN A 409 22.50 -2.75 50.82
N SER A 410 23.42 -2.03 50.18
CA SER A 410 23.19 -1.32 48.91
C SER A 410 22.94 -2.27 47.74
N LEU A 411 23.54 -3.46 47.76
CA LEU A 411 23.37 -4.50 46.75
C LEU A 411 21.96 -5.10 46.77
N ASP A 412 21.42 -5.41 47.95
CA ASP A 412 20.08 -5.97 48.12
C ASP A 412 19.01 -4.96 47.71
N PHE A 413 19.18 -3.68 48.08
CA PHE A 413 18.30 -2.60 47.61
C PHE A 413 18.36 -2.44 46.08
N SER A 414 19.57 -2.42 45.51
CA SER A 414 19.78 -2.40 44.05
C SER A 414 19.06 -3.55 43.35
N THR A 415 19.20 -4.75 43.90
CA THR A 415 18.65 -5.97 43.30
C THR A 415 17.13 -5.95 43.35
N ALA A 416 16.55 -5.56 44.50
CA ALA A 416 15.11 -5.40 44.65
C ALA A 416 14.54 -4.34 43.69
N GLN A 417 15.24 -3.22 43.51
CA GLN A 417 14.87 -2.17 42.57
C GLN A 417 14.89 -2.67 41.13
N THR A 418 15.98 -3.30 40.69
CA THR A 418 16.11 -3.87 39.34
C THR A 418 15.02 -4.89 39.05
N ASN A 419 14.72 -5.77 40.01
CA ASN A 419 13.67 -6.77 39.85
C ASN A 419 12.28 -6.11 39.72
N ARG A 420 11.97 -5.07 40.52
CA ARG A 420 10.70 -4.31 40.43
C ARG A 420 10.58 -3.61 39.09
N ASN A 421 11.64 -2.94 38.66
CA ASN A 421 11.69 -2.23 37.39
C ASN A 421 11.43 -3.19 36.22
N LYS A 422 12.08 -4.36 36.23
CA LYS A 422 11.87 -5.40 35.21
C LYS A 422 10.42 -5.89 35.19
N ALA A 423 9.86 -6.21 36.36
CA ALA A 423 8.47 -6.70 36.45
C ALA A 423 7.45 -5.64 36.00
N GLU A 424 7.71 -4.36 36.24
CA GLU A 424 6.87 -3.25 35.78
C GLU A 424 6.86 -3.13 34.26
N ILE A 425 8.03 -3.19 33.62
CA ILE A 425 8.15 -3.17 32.16
C ILE A 425 7.48 -4.41 31.54
N ASP A 426 7.70 -5.60 32.11
CA ASP A 426 7.07 -6.84 31.64
C ASP A 426 5.53 -6.77 31.72
N PHE A 427 4.99 -6.15 32.77
CA PHE A 427 3.55 -5.93 32.94
C PHE A 427 2.99 -4.92 31.91
N ILE A 428 3.67 -3.79 31.71
CA ILE A 428 3.28 -2.79 30.70
C ILE A 428 3.22 -3.43 29.31
N LEU A 429 4.24 -4.20 28.94
CA LEU A 429 4.28 -4.92 27.65
C LEU A 429 3.13 -5.92 27.52
N ALA A 430 2.87 -6.73 28.56
CA ALA A 430 1.82 -7.73 28.53
C ALA A 430 0.41 -7.11 28.45
N LYS A 431 0.20 -5.94 29.07
CA LYS A 431 -1.05 -5.17 29.00
C LYS A 431 -1.38 -4.77 27.55
N TYR A 432 -0.43 -4.16 26.85
CA TYR A 432 -0.66 -3.71 25.47
C TYR A 432 -0.71 -4.87 24.47
N ASP A 433 0.06 -5.94 24.68
CA ASP A 433 -0.03 -7.16 23.86
C ASP A 433 -1.42 -7.81 23.98
N LEU A 434 -1.98 -7.92 25.19
CA LEU A 434 -3.35 -8.45 25.37
C LEU A 434 -4.40 -7.62 24.62
N ILE A 435 -4.34 -6.29 24.73
CA ILE A 435 -5.24 -5.37 23.99
C ILE A 435 -5.12 -5.63 22.48
N PHE A 436 -3.88 -5.69 21.98
CA PHE A 436 -3.62 -5.93 20.57
C PHE A 436 -4.18 -7.26 20.09
N ARG A 437 -3.84 -8.37 20.77
CA ARG A 437 -4.29 -9.72 20.39
C ARG A 437 -5.81 -9.86 20.42
N ALA A 438 -6.49 -9.23 21.37
CA ALA A 438 -7.95 -9.25 21.43
C ALA A 438 -8.57 -8.60 20.19
N LYS A 439 -8.07 -7.42 19.80
CA LYS A 439 -8.57 -6.68 18.62
C LYS A 439 -8.22 -7.33 17.29
N VAL A 440 -7.09 -8.03 17.20
CA VAL A 440 -6.73 -8.85 16.03
C VAL A 440 -7.78 -9.95 15.77
N ILE A 441 -8.34 -10.56 16.82
CA ILE A 441 -9.42 -11.55 16.64
C ILE A 441 -10.71 -10.90 16.14
N ASP A 442 -11.08 -9.73 16.69
CA ASP A 442 -12.26 -8.99 16.21
C ASP A 442 -12.14 -8.62 14.72
N TYR A 443 -10.93 -8.29 14.26
CA TYR A 443 -10.63 -8.08 12.84
C TYR A 443 -10.89 -9.33 11.98
N TYR A 444 -10.43 -10.52 12.40
CA TYR A 444 -10.71 -11.76 11.66
C TYR A 444 -12.19 -12.18 11.68
N LEU A 445 -12.94 -11.74 12.70
CA LEU A 445 -14.39 -11.90 12.77
C LEU A 445 -15.15 -10.95 11.83
N GLY A 446 -14.46 -10.05 11.13
CA GLY A 446 -15.08 -9.04 10.27
C GLY A 446 -15.88 -7.99 11.04
N LYS A 447 -15.62 -7.85 12.35
CA LYS A 447 -16.19 -6.78 13.17
C LYS A 447 -15.41 -5.50 12.93
N GLU A 448 -16.10 -4.37 12.94
CA GLU A 448 -15.45 -3.07 12.92
C GLU A 448 -14.56 -2.93 14.17
N ILE A 449 -13.31 -2.51 14.00
CA ILE A 449 -12.39 -2.36 15.13
C ILE A 449 -12.77 -1.10 15.90
N ILE A 450 -13.62 -1.24 16.90
CA ILE A 450 -14.06 -0.17 17.80
C ILE A 450 -13.15 -0.19 19.05
N PHE A 451 -12.71 0.99 19.48
CA PHE A 451 -11.87 1.22 20.66
C PHE A 451 -12.51 2.24 21.60
#